data_AF-A0A3N5M2V1-F1
#
_entry.id   AF-A0A3N5M2V1-F1
#
_cell.length_a   1.000
_cell.length_b   1.000
_cell.length_c   1.000
_cell.angle_alpha   90.00
_cell.angle_beta   90.00
_cell.angle_gamma   90.00
#
_symmetry.space_group_name_H-M   'P 1'
#
loop_
_entity.id
_entity.type
_entity.pdbx_description
1 polymer ?
#
loop_
_entity_poly.entity_id
_entity_poly.type
_entity_poly.pdbx_seq_one_letter_code
_entity_poly.pdbx_strand_id
1 'polypeptide(L)'
;MAGHVAAMMQEMNLDLDDPNFEDTPRRVAEMYLEMFHGLREGSQPKVTSFPNDGAYHHMVIEKEIPFYSMCAHHFVPFYGHAHIAYIPESRIDGLSKLPRILEFYAKRPQLQERLTEQVAEFLWTTLRPQGVMVVIEARHLCVEMRGVKKPGALTTTSALRGCFAEREVRSEFLALLRRQTAW
;
A
#
# COMPACT_ATOMS: atom_id res chain seq x y z
N MET A 1 -10.41 21.98 -8.38
CA MET A 1 -10.79 21.01 -7.31
C MET A 1 -11.52 21.71 -6.18
N ALA A 2 -10.93 22.69 -5.48
CA ALA A 2 -11.58 23.37 -4.35
C ALA A 2 -12.98 23.91 -4.69
N GLY A 3 -13.15 24.60 -5.82
CA GLY A 3 -14.48 25.08 -6.25
C GLY A 3 -15.54 23.97 -6.41
N HIS A 4 -15.16 22.76 -6.85
CA HIS A 4 -16.09 21.62 -6.91
C HIS A 4 -16.40 21.06 -5.53
N VAL A 5 -15.47 21.13 -4.57
CA VAL A 5 -15.75 20.76 -3.18
C VAL A 5 -16.71 21.75 -2.54
N ALA A 6 -16.53 23.06 -2.77
CA ALA A 6 -17.46 24.08 -2.31
C ALA A 6 -18.87 23.83 -2.87
N ALA A 7 -18.99 23.52 -4.17
CA ALA A 7 -20.26 23.17 -4.77
C ALA A 7 -20.91 21.94 -4.10
N MET A 8 -20.15 20.86 -3.85
CA MET A 8 -20.68 19.69 -3.11
C MET A 8 -21.18 20.05 -1.70
N MET A 9 -20.48 20.95 -1.00
CA MET A 9 -20.88 21.42 0.33
C MET A 9 -22.18 22.23 0.27
N GLN A 10 -22.35 23.07 -0.75
CA GLN A 10 -23.58 23.83 -0.98
C GLN A 10 -24.77 22.91 -1.27
N GLU A 11 -24.58 21.85 -2.07
CA GLU A 11 -25.61 20.82 -2.31
C GLU A 11 -26.03 20.09 -1.03
N MET A 12 -25.15 20.04 -0.02
CA MET A 12 -25.45 19.51 1.31
C MET A 12 -26.05 20.56 2.27
N ASN A 13 -26.33 21.78 1.80
CA ASN A 13 -26.80 22.92 2.58
C ASN A 13 -25.85 23.31 3.73
N LEU A 14 -24.53 23.18 3.54
CA LEU A 14 -23.54 23.68 4.49
C LEU A 14 -23.30 25.17 4.31
N ASP A 15 -23.20 25.90 5.42
CA ASP A 15 -22.83 27.31 5.45
C ASP A 15 -21.32 27.46 5.19
N LEU A 16 -20.96 28.08 4.08
CA LEU A 16 -19.56 28.32 3.71
C LEU A 16 -18.96 29.57 4.36
N ASP A 17 -19.79 30.40 5.01
CA ASP A 17 -19.32 31.53 5.82
C ASP A 17 -19.05 31.10 7.28
N ASP A 18 -19.37 29.85 7.66
CA ASP A 18 -18.97 29.27 8.95
C ASP A 18 -17.43 29.14 8.99
N PRO A 19 -16.73 29.72 9.97
CA PRO A 19 -15.27 29.66 10.07
C PRO A 19 -14.71 28.22 10.20
N ASN A 20 -15.54 27.24 10.57
CA ASN A 20 -15.15 25.83 10.58
C ASN A 20 -15.12 25.22 9.17
N PHE A 21 -15.90 25.77 8.23
CA PHE A 21 -16.11 25.24 6.89
C PHE A 21 -15.52 26.09 5.77
N GLU A 22 -15.28 27.38 5.98
CA GLU A 22 -14.79 28.35 4.96
C GLU A 22 -13.60 27.81 4.16
N ASP A 23 -12.65 27.18 4.84
CA ASP A 23 -11.40 26.67 4.26
C ASP A 23 -11.46 25.18 3.89
N THR A 24 -12.55 24.48 4.21
CA THR A 24 -12.72 23.05 3.93
C THR A 24 -12.56 22.72 2.44
N PRO A 25 -13.12 23.48 1.49
CA PRO A 25 -12.92 23.22 0.07
C PRO A 25 -11.44 23.17 -0.34
N ARG A 26 -10.63 24.08 0.19
CA ARG A 26 -9.17 24.12 -0.05
C ARG A 26 -8.48 22.93 0.59
N ARG A 27 -8.73 22.68 1.89
CA ARG A 27 -8.14 21.56 2.64
C ARG A 27 -8.44 20.19 2.00
N VAL A 28 -9.66 19.97 1.52
CA VAL A 28 -10.05 18.72 0.84
C VAL A 28 -9.34 18.60 -0.52
N ALA A 29 -9.19 19.70 -1.26
CA ALA A 29 -8.46 19.67 -2.53
C ALA A 29 -6.98 19.33 -2.32
N GLU A 30 -6.33 19.95 -1.32
CA GLU A 30 -4.94 19.67 -0.93
C GLU A 30 -4.78 18.21 -0.45
N MET A 31 -5.70 17.73 0.39
CA MET A 31 -5.73 16.34 0.84
C MET A 31 -5.76 15.36 -0.34
N TYR A 32 -6.59 15.59 -1.36
CA TYR A 32 -6.62 14.69 -2.53
C TYR A 32 -5.32 14.74 -3.34
N LEU A 33 -4.67 15.90 -3.45
CA LEU A 33 -3.36 16.00 -4.12
C LEU A 33 -2.27 15.26 -3.34
N GLU A 34 -2.30 15.31 -2.00
CA GLU A 34 -1.40 14.57 -1.12
C GLU A 34 -1.65 13.06 -1.23
N MET A 35 -2.91 12.64 -1.07
CA MET A 35 -3.30 11.23 -1.04
C MET A 35 -3.16 10.54 -2.40
N PHE A 36 -3.13 11.31 -3.50
CA PHE A 36 -2.99 10.78 -4.86
C PHE A 36 -1.68 11.16 -5.55
N HIS A 37 -0.64 11.56 -4.80
CA HIS A 37 0.64 11.93 -5.39
C HIS A 37 1.31 10.77 -6.17
N GLY A 38 0.95 9.52 -5.89
CA GLY A 38 1.40 8.35 -6.65
C GLY A 38 0.91 8.32 -8.10
N LEU A 39 -0.06 9.15 -8.48
CA LEU A 39 -0.50 9.36 -9.87
C LEU A 39 0.37 10.34 -10.65
N ARG A 40 1.16 11.18 -9.96
CA ARG A 40 1.97 12.22 -10.59
C ARG A 40 3.09 11.60 -11.41
N GLU A 41 3.28 12.07 -12.64
CA GLU A 41 4.41 11.66 -13.46
C GLU A 41 5.74 11.95 -12.73
N GLY A 42 6.64 10.96 -12.75
CA GLY A 42 7.94 11.05 -12.08
C GLY A 42 7.92 10.83 -10.56
N SER A 43 6.78 10.53 -9.92
CA SER A 43 6.75 10.22 -8.48
C SER A 43 7.18 8.80 -8.12
N GLN A 44 7.50 7.96 -9.12
CA GLN A 44 7.98 6.60 -8.92
C GLN A 44 9.29 6.59 -8.10
N PRO A 45 9.39 5.76 -7.05
CA PRO A 45 10.56 5.74 -6.20
C PRO A 45 11.78 5.19 -6.93
N LYS A 46 12.94 5.82 -6.70
CA LYS A 46 14.23 5.27 -7.13
C LYS A 46 14.61 4.10 -6.20
N VAL A 47 14.67 2.91 -6.79
CA VAL A 47 15.18 1.69 -6.14
C VAL A 47 16.69 1.78 -6.09
N THR A 48 17.25 1.68 -4.89
CA THR A 48 18.70 1.55 -4.72
C THR A 48 18.95 0.13 -4.27
N SER A 49 19.53 -0.67 -5.15
CA SER A 49 19.97 -2.02 -4.85
C SER A 49 21.49 -2.10 -4.82
N PHE A 50 22.01 -3.16 -4.23
CA PHE A 50 23.44 -3.42 -4.05
C PHE A 50 23.79 -4.79 -4.61
N PRO A 51 25.04 -5.02 -5.07
CA PRO A 51 25.51 -6.36 -5.43
C PRO A 51 25.33 -7.36 -4.28
N ASN A 52 24.94 -8.58 -4.60
CA ASN A 52 24.85 -9.69 -3.64
C ASN A 52 26.20 -10.44 -3.52
N ASP A 53 27.29 -9.72 -3.24
CA ASP A 53 28.65 -10.31 -3.22
C ASP A 53 28.84 -11.38 -2.14
N GLY A 54 28.02 -11.32 -1.08
CA GLY A 54 27.98 -12.31 -0.01
C GLY A 54 27.21 -13.58 -0.35
N ALA A 55 26.66 -13.70 -1.57
CA ALA A 55 25.86 -14.84 -2.02
C ALA A 55 24.73 -15.19 -1.03
N TYR A 56 24.00 -14.17 -0.57
CA TYR A 56 22.86 -14.39 0.31
C TYR A 56 21.69 -14.95 -0.49
N HIS A 57 21.30 -16.20 -0.21
CA HIS A 57 20.26 -16.96 -0.92
C HIS A 57 19.02 -17.25 -0.07
N HIS A 58 18.86 -16.54 1.05
CA HIS A 58 17.74 -16.72 1.95
C HIS A 58 16.72 -15.60 1.82
N MET A 59 15.58 -15.79 2.48
CA MET A 59 14.47 -14.86 2.42
C MET A 59 14.77 -13.58 3.21
N VAL A 60 14.65 -12.44 2.54
CA VAL A 60 14.55 -11.13 3.19
C VAL A 60 13.07 -10.83 3.37
N ILE A 61 12.65 -10.48 4.59
CA ILE A 61 11.26 -10.12 4.91
C ILE A 61 11.24 -8.79 5.66
N GLU A 62 10.42 -7.87 5.16
CA GLU A 62 9.99 -6.70 5.92
C GLU A 62 8.47 -6.82 6.13
N LYS A 63 8.06 -6.89 7.40
CA LYS A 63 6.68 -7.19 7.79
C LYS A 63 6.11 -6.10 8.68
N GLU A 64 4.79 -6.07 8.77
CA GLU A 64 4.04 -5.05 9.53
C GLU A 64 4.33 -3.63 9.04
N ILE A 65 4.50 -3.45 7.72
CA ILE A 65 4.69 -2.14 7.11
C ILE A 65 3.34 -1.42 7.08
N PRO A 66 3.12 -0.34 7.86
CA PRO A 66 1.85 0.35 7.89
C PRO A 66 1.64 1.13 6.59
N PHE A 67 0.40 1.20 6.12
CA PHE A 67 0.04 2.03 4.98
C PHE A 67 -1.39 2.57 5.07
N TYR A 68 -1.64 3.65 4.32
CA TYR A 68 -2.96 4.23 4.12
C TYR A 68 -3.21 4.41 2.62
N SER A 69 -4.41 4.08 2.18
CA SER A 69 -4.85 4.25 0.80
C SER A 69 -6.34 4.63 0.75
N MET A 70 -6.86 4.88 -0.44
CA MET A 70 -8.26 5.26 -0.67
C MET A 70 -8.89 4.26 -1.62
N CYS A 71 -10.02 3.69 -1.23
CA CYS A 71 -10.73 2.74 -2.08
C CYS A 71 -11.24 3.48 -3.34
N ALA A 72 -10.87 2.99 -4.53
CA ALA A 72 -11.19 3.63 -5.80
C ALA A 72 -12.71 3.80 -6.03
N HIS A 73 -13.53 2.94 -5.43
CA HIS A 73 -14.99 2.95 -5.62
C HIS A 73 -15.70 4.08 -4.86
N HIS A 74 -15.15 4.50 -3.72
CA HIS A 74 -15.85 5.41 -2.81
C HIS A 74 -15.00 6.60 -2.36
N PHE A 75 -13.70 6.57 -2.65
CA PHE A 75 -12.73 7.55 -2.17
C PHE A 75 -12.79 7.68 -0.64
N VAL A 76 -12.93 6.52 0.01
CA VAL A 76 -12.97 6.35 1.46
C VAL A 76 -11.74 5.54 1.87
N PRO A 77 -11.07 5.86 3.00
CA PRO A 77 -9.83 5.20 3.35
C PRO A 77 -9.95 3.68 3.54
N PHE A 78 -8.90 2.98 3.15
CA PHE A 78 -8.56 1.67 3.68
C PHE A 78 -7.10 1.67 4.12
N TYR A 79 -6.81 0.95 5.19
CA TYR A 79 -5.51 1.00 5.86
C TYR A 79 -5.21 -0.32 6.53
N GLY A 80 -3.93 -0.58 6.77
CA GLY A 80 -3.50 -1.81 7.40
C GLY A 80 -2.00 -2.01 7.25
N HIS A 81 -1.59 -3.25 7.09
CA HIS A 81 -0.19 -3.63 7.00
C HIS A 81 0.09 -4.42 5.74
N ALA A 82 1.27 -4.18 5.17
CA ALA A 82 1.85 -5.03 4.16
C ALA A 82 3.01 -5.83 4.76
N HIS A 83 3.21 -7.02 4.22
CA HIS A 83 4.33 -7.90 4.50
C HIS A 83 4.95 -8.28 3.16
N ILE A 84 6.21 -7.92 2.99
CA ILE A 84 6.91 -8.03 1.71
C ILE A 84 8.14 -8.89 1.92
N ALA A 85 8.28 -9.92 1.08
CA ALA A 85 9.42 -10.80 1.06
C ALA A 85 9.98 -10.99 -0.34
N TYR A 86 11.29 -11.20 -0.43
CA TYR A 86 11.95 -11.64 -1.64
C TYR A 86 13.17 -12.50 -1.32
N ILE A 87 13.58 -13.35 -2.26
CA ILE A 87 14.84 -14.11 -2.19
C ILE A 87 15.80 -13.52 -3.22
N PRO A 88 16.93 -12.91 -2.80
CA PRO A 88 17.85 -12.25 -3.73
C PRO A 88 18.45 -13.21 -4.76
N GLU A 89 18.76 -12.68 -5.94
CA GLU A 89 19.61 -13.35 -6.93
C GLU A 89 20.98 -12.65 -6.95
N SER A 90 21.22 -11.76 -7.91
CA SER A 90 22.49 -11.02 -8.05
C SER A 90 22.53 -9.71 -7.25
N ARG A 91 21.38 -9.27 -6.72
CA ARG A 91 21.25 -7.96 -6.06
C ARG A 91 20.32 -8.03 -4.85
N ILE A 92 20.63 -7.20 -3.85
CA ILE A 92 19.84 -6.99 -2.63
C ILE A 92 19.26 -5.59 -2.67
N ASP A 93 17.99 -5.42 -2.33
CA ASP A 93 17.36 -4.11 -2.25
C ASP A 93 17.72 -3.40 -0.94
N GLY A 94 17.78 -2.06 -0.97
CA GLY A 94 17.91 -1.29 0.26
C GLY A 94 16.60 -1.37 1.04
N LEU A 95 16.62 -1.83 2.29
CA LEU A 95 15.40 -2.11 3.08
C LEU A 95 14.37 -0.98 3.03
N SER A 96 14.80 0.28 3.17
CA SER A 96 13.92 1.46 3.08
C SER A 96 13.13 1.63 1.76
N LYS A 97 13.40 0.80 0.73
CA LYS A 97 12.71 0.85 -0.57
C LYS A 97 11.41 0.08 -0.57
N LEU A 98 11.30 -1.04 0.15
CA LEU A 98 10.05 -1.81 0.23
C LEU A 98 8.86 -0.94 0.70
N PRO A 99 8.94 -0.19 1.83
CA PRO A 99 7.88 0.70 2.25
C PRO A 99 7.65 1.87 1.28
N ARG A 100 8.69 2.38 0.60
CA ARG A 100 8.53 3.45 -0.39
C ARG A 100 7.78 2.99 -1.64
N ILE A 101 7.98 1.74 -2.07
CA ILE A 101 7.28 1.13 -3.19
C ILE A 101 5.81 0.93 -2.82
N LEU A 102 5.54 0.40 -1.63
CA LEU A 102 4.19 0.27 -1.09
C LEU A 102 3.48 1.62 -1.06
N GLU A 103 4.10 2.64 -0.46
CA GLU A 103 3.53 3.98 -0.32
C GLU A 103 3.23 4.62 -1.68
N PHE A 104 4.14 4.50 -2.64
CA PHE A 104 3.94 5.02 -3.99
C PHE A 104 2.66 4.48 -4.65
N TYR A 105 2.39 3.18 -4.53
CA TYR A 105 1.18 2.60 -5.07
C TYR A 105 -0.04 2.84 -4.18
N ALA A 106 0.12 2.87 -2.86
CA ALA A 106 -0.97 3.13 -1.91
C ALA A 106 -1.53 4.55 -2.07
N LYS A 107 -0.72 5.51 -2.51
CA LYS A 107 -1.11 6.91 -2.73
C LYS A 107 -1.75 7.13 -4.10
N ARG A 108 -2.76 6.31 -4.39
CA ARG A 108 -3.61 6.31 -5.58
C ARG A 108 -5.02 5.86 -5.17
N PRO A 109 -6.07 6.15 -5.96
CA PRO A 109 -7.33 5.42 -5.83
C PRO A 109 -7.08 3.94 -6.14
N GLN A 110 -7.33 3.05 -5.18
CA GLN A 110 -6.87 1.66 -5.24
C GLN A 110 -7.96 0.60 -5.07
N LEU A 111 -7.63 -0.58 -5.61
CA LEU A 111 -8.18 -1.88 -5.20
C LEU A 111 -7.07 -2.59 -4.42
N GLN A 112 -7.40 -3.26 -3.31
CA GLN A 112 -6.36 -3.90 -2.49
C GLN A 112 -5.63 -5.00 -3.28
N GLU A 113 -6.36 -5.76 -4.08
CA GLU A 113 -5.84 -6.80 -4.98
C GLU A 113 -4.82 -6.22 -5.97
N ARG A 114 -5.15 -5.06 -6.56
CA ARG A 114 -4.27 -4.35 -7.50
C ARG A 114 -3.03 -3.82 -6.80
N LEU A 115 -3.18 -3.21 -5.63
CA LEU A 115 -2.07 -2.71 -4.83
C LEU A 115 -1.07 -3.84 -4.55
N THR A 116 -1.55 -4.99 -4.12
CA THR A 116 -0.72 -6.17 -3.83
C THR A 116 0.04 -6.67 -5.05
N GLU A 117 -0.62 -6.79 -6.21
CA GLU A 117 0.04 -7.17 -7.47
C GLU A 117 1.07 -6.13 -7.94
N GLN A 118 0.76 -4.84 -7.83
CA GLN A 118 1.66 -3.76 -8.25
C GLN A 118 2.97 -3.75 -7.47
N VAL A 119 2.90 -3.96 -6.15
CA VAL A 119 4.10 -4.04 -5.30
C VAL A 119 4.94 -5.26 -5.68
N ALA A 120 4.31 -6.43 -5.85
CA ALA A 120 5.01 -7.66 -6.22
C ALA A 120 5.67 -7.55 -7.60
N GLU A 121 4.95 -7.01 -8.59
CA GLU A 121 5.42 -6.85 -9.96
C GLU A 121 6.58 -5.85 -10.05
N PHE A 122 6.50 -4.76 -9.29
CA PHE A 122 7.59 -3.79 -9.24
C PHE A 122 8.88 -4.43 -8.75
N LEU A 123 8.84 -5.20 -7.65
CA LEU A 123 10.03 -5.89 -7.13
C LEU A 123 10.53 -6.94 -8.11
N TRP A 124 9.62 -7.73 -8.69
CA TRP A 124 9.94 -8.75 -9.67
C TRP A 124 10.71 -8.19 -10.87
N THR A 125 10.23 -7.07 -11.44
CA THR A 125 10.82 -6.46 -12.63
C THR A 125 12.09 -5.67 -12.35
N THR A 126 12.15 -4.96 -11.22
CA THR A 126 13.27 -4.06 -10.89
C THR A 126 14.45 -4.78 -10.25
N LEU A 127 14.19 -5.71 -9.33
CA LEU A 127 15.24 -6.43 -8.60
C LEU A 127 15.63 -7.75 -9.27
N ARG A 128 14.71 -8.36 -10.04
CA ARG A 128 14.84 -9.71 -10.63
C ARG A 128 15.32 -10.75 -9.59
N PRO A 129 14.61 -10.88 -8.46
CA PRO A 129 14.94 -11.86 -7.44
C PRO A 129 14.56 -13.27 -7.89
N GLN A 130 14.95 -14.29 -7.13
CA GLN A 130 14.48 -15.68 -7.33
C GLN A 130 12.98 -15.81 -7.09
N GLY A 131 12.43 -14.96 -6.22
CA GLY A 131 11.00 -14.89 -5.98
C GLY A 131 10.61 -13.68 -5.15
N VAL A 132 9.33 -13.35 -5.20
CA VAL A 132 8.69 -12.28 -4.41
C VAL A 132 7.39 -12.82 -3.81
N MET A 133 7.10 -12.43 -2.58
CA MET A 133 5.78 -12.60 -1.98
C MET A 133 5.35 -11.33 -1.25
N VAL A 134 4.13 -10.90 -1.53
CA VAL A 134 3.49 -9.76 -0.87
C VAL A 134 2.19 -10.23 -0.26
N VAL A 135 1.95 -9.89 1.00
CA VAL A 135 0.66 -10.05 1.67
C VAL A 135 0.23 -8.70 2.21
N ILE A 136 -1.00 -8.30 1.91
CA ILE A 136 -1.60 -7.08 2.46
C ILE A 136 -2.83 -7.45 3.24
N GLU A 137 -2.92 -6.97 4.46
CA GLU A 137 -4.05 -7.11 5.38
C GLU A 137 -4.58 -5.73 5.71
N ALA A 138 -5.84 -5.44 5.37
CA ALA A 138 -6.38 -4.10 5.51
C ALA A 138 -7.87 -4.08 5.90
N ARG A 139 -8.22 -3.00 6.60
CA ARG A 139 -9.57 -2.61 7.00
C ARG A 139 -10.08 -1.55 6.03
N HIS A 140 -11.31 -1.70 5.57
CA HIS A 140 -11.91 -0.83 4.56
C HIS A 140 -13.05 -0.03 5.15
N LEU A 141 -12.87 1.29 5.33
CA LEU A 141 -13.94 2.11 5.93
C LEU A 141 -15.20 2.14 5.06
N CYS A 142 -15.10 1.90 3.75
CA CYS A 142 -16.27 1.76 2.87
C CYS A 142 -17.15 0.54 3.21
N VAL A 143 -16.61 -0.46 3.91
CA VAL A 143 -17.30 -1.65 4.43
C VAL A 143 -17.67 -1.49 5.91
N GLU A 144 -16.82 -0.82 6.68
CA GLU A 144 -16.97 -0.71 8.13
C GLU A 144 -17.95 0.40 8.57
N MET A 145 -17.80 1.62 8.03
CA MET A 145 -18.52 2.79 8.54
C MET A 145 -19.85 3.05 7.82
N ARG A 146 -20.03 2.48 6.63
CA ARG A 146 -21.20 2.67 5.76
C ARG A 146 -21.60 1.37 5.06
N GLY A 147 -22.75 1.40 4.37
CA GLY A 147 -23.26 0.23 3.65
C GLY A 147 -23.55 -0.93 4.60
N VAL A 148 -22.82 -2.04 4.45
CA VAL A 148 -23.00 -3.27 5.24
C VAL A 148 -22.54 -3.16 6.70
N LYS A 149 -21.77 -2.11 7.04
CA LYS A 149 -21.38 -1.72 8.42
C LYS A 149 -20.79 -2.87 9.25
N LYS A 150 -19.66 -3.42 8.82
CA LYS A 150 -18.96 -4.54 9.49
C LYS A 150 -17.67 -4.08 10.17
N PRO A 151 -17.73 -3.48 11.36
CA PRO A 151 -16.54 -2.97 12.04
C PRO A 151 -15.54 -4.09 12.33
N GLY A 152 -14.26 -3.81 12.09
CA GLY A 152 -13.18 -4.77 12.30
C GLY A 152 -13.06 -5.87 11.23
N ALA A 153 -13.86 -5.83 10.16
CA ALA A 153 -13.72 -6.76 9.05
C ALA A 153 -12.35 -6.56 8.37
N LEU A 154 -11.56 -7.63 8.35
CA LEU A 154 -10.21 -7.64 7.77
C LEU A 154 -10.23 -8.34 6.40
N THR A 155 -9.63 -7.71 5.40
CA THR A 155 -9.42 -8.30 4.07
C THR A 155 -7.95 -8.59 3.88
N THR A 156 -7.64 -9.83 3.47
CA THR A 156 -6.27 -10.27 3.16
C THR A 156 -6.14 -10.58 1.68
N THR A 157 -5.08 -10.08 1.06
CA THR A 157 -4.73 -10.35 -0.34
C THR A 157 -3.25 -10.75 -0.42
N SER A 158 -2.90 -11.57 -1.40
CA SER A 158 -1.51 -12.00 -1.60
C SER A 158 -1.15 -12.08 -3.07
N ALA A 159 0.10 -11.72 -3.41
CA ALA A 159 0.69 -11.91 -4.73
C ALA A 159 2.03 -12.62 -4.60
N LEU A 160 2.32 -13.54 -5.52
CA LEU A 160 3.52 -14.38 -5.52
C LEU A 160 4.16 -14.43 -6.90
N ARG A 161 5.49 -14.57 -6.92
CA ARG A 161 6.34 -14.73 -8.11
C ARG A 161 7.50 -15.69 -7.82
N GLY A 162 7.98 -16.36 -8.85
CA GLY A 162 9.17 -17.21 -8.77
C GLY A 162 9.05 -18.34 -7.74
N CYS A 163 10.10 -18.57 -6.96
CA CYS A 163 10.20 -19.68 -6.01
C CYS A 163 9.10 -19.71 -4.92
N PHE A 164 8.37 -18.61 -4.68
CA PHE A 164 7.22 -18.60 -3.74
C PHE A 164 5.99 -19.37 -4.27
N ALA A 165 5.99 -19.81 -5.53
CA ALA A 165 5.01 -20.78 -6.03
C ALA A 165 5.17 -22.15 -5.35
N GLU A 166 6.39 -22.50 -4.93
CA GLU A 166 6.68 -23.73 -4.18
C GLU A 166 6.08 -23.65 -2.78
N ARG A 167 5.51 -24.77 -2.32
CA ARG A 167 4.74 -24.80 -1.07
C ARG A 167 5.65 -24.61 0.14
N GLU A 168 6.84 -25.15 0.09
CA GLU A 168 7.84 -25.16 1.15
C GLU A 168 8.31 -23.73 1.43
N VAL A 169 8.74 -23.00 0.40
CA VAL A 169 9.16 -21.58 0.48
C VAL A 169 8.01 -20.70 0.98
N ARG A 170 6.80 -20.90 0.44
CA ARG A 170 5.61 -20.15 0.89
C ARG A 170 5.27 -20.44 2.36
N SER A 171 5.44 -21.68 2.80
CA SER A 171 5.16 -22.08 4.19
C SER A 171 6.16 -21.47 5.17
N GLU A 172 7.43 -21.36 4.79
CA GLU A 172 8.46 -20.64 5.56
C GLU A 172 8.07 -19.18 5.77
N PHE A 173 7.69 -18.47 4.71
CA PHE A 173 7.23 -17.07 4.80
C PHE A 173 6.04 -16.91 5.76
N LEU A 174 4.99 -17.72 5.57
CA LEU A 174 3.79 -17.65 6.41
C LEU A 174 4.09 -17.98 7.89
N ALA A 175 5.06 -18.86 8.15
CA ALA A 175 5.51 -19.16 9.52
C ALA A 175 6.25 -17.95 10.15
N LEU A 176 7.13 -17.29 9.39
CA LEU A 176 7.86 -16.11 9.84
C LEU A 176 6.96 -14.89 10.08
N LEU A 177 5.88 -14.76 9.30
CA LEU A 177 4.86 -13.72 9.53
C LEU A 177 4.17 -13.89 10.90
N ARG A 178 3.78 -15.12 11.26
CA ARG A 178 3.06 -15.41 12.51
C ARG A 178 3.89 -15.17 13.78
N ARG A 179 5.21 -15.06 13.67
CA ARG A 179 6.08 -14.83 14.81
C ARG A 179 5.88 -13.41 15.34
N GLN A 180 5.21 -13.25 16.48
CA GLN A 180 5.16 -11.96 17.15
C GLN A 180 6.53 -11.64 17.75
N THR A 181 6.90 -10.37 17.70
CA THR A 181 8.16 -9.88 18.26
C THR A 181 7.86 -8.87 19.35
N ALA A 182 8.32 -9.20 20.55
CA ALA A 182 8.12 -8.43 21.77
C ALA A 182 9.43 -7.71 22.09
N TRP A 183 9.61 -6.53 21.52
CA TRP A 183 10.70 -5.60 21.85
C TRP A 183 10.18 -4.17 21.82
#